data_AF-A0AA37HIX4-F1
#
_entry.id   AF-A0AA37HIX4-F1
#
_cell.length_a   1.000
_cell.length_b   1.000
_cell.length_c   1.000
_cell.angle_alpha   90.00
_cell.angle_beta   90.00
_cell.angle_gamma   90.00
#
_symmetry.space_group_name_H-M   'P 1'
#
loop_
_entity.id
_entity.type
_entity.pdbx_description
1 polymer ?
#
loop_
_entity_poly.entity_id
_entity_poly.type
_entity_poly.pdbx_seq_one_letter_code
_entity_poly.pdbx_strand_id
1 'polypeptide(L)' 'MAPRKVRHENINLTLPKGAKARMDAVLQQGECRLNMIRAAIDKEVAHREKAAPNPTEPKRDG' A
#
# COMPACT_ATOMS: atom_id res chain seq x y z
N MET A 1 25.26 4.15 -18.70
CA MET A 1 24.20 4.82 -17.92
C MET A 1 23.73 3.85 -16.85
N ALA A 2 24.13 4.03 -15.59
CA ALA A 2 23.76 3.09 -14.51
C ALA A 2 22.26 3.18 -14.21
N PRO A 3 21.55 2.06 -13.97
CA PRO A 3 20.13 2.12 -13.64
C PRO A 3 19.93 2.92 -12.36
N ARG A 4 19.00 3.90 -12.40
CA ARG A 4 18.64 4.72 -11.24
C ARG A 4 18.23 3.78 -10.10
N LYS A 5 18.97 3.85 -9.00
CA LYS A 5 18.76 3.04 -7.79
C LYS A 5 17.32 3.24 -7.31
N VAL A 6 16.49 2.19 -7.38
CA VAL A 6 15.12 2.21 -6.87
C VAL A 6 15.21 2.41 -5.35
N ARG A 7 14.78 3.57 -4.87
CA ARG A 7 14.70 3.84 -3.43
C ARG A 7 13.47 3.12 -2.92
N HIS A 8 13.69 2.14 -2.05
CA HIS A 8 12.61 1.44 -1.37
C HIS A 8 12.33 2.19 -0.07
N GLU A 9 11.06 2.49 0.18
CA GLU A 9 10.61 3.05 1.45
C GLU A 9 10.05 1.92 2.33
N ASN A 10 10.32 1.98 3.63
CA ASN A 10 9.82 1.02 4.60
C ASN A 10 8.83 1.73 5.52
N ILE A 11 7.71 1.06 5.81
CA ILE A 11 6.74 1.52 6.80
C ILE A 11 6.74 0.55 7.98
N ASN A 12 6.80 1.09 9.20
CA ASN A 12 6.61 0.33 10.42
C ASN A 12 5.15 0.44 10.84
N LEU A 13 4.42 -0.68 10.80
CA LEU A 13 2.98 -0.73 11.11
C LEU A 13 2.72 -1.53 12.38
N THR A 14 1.99 -0.93 13.31
CA THR A 14 1.43 -1.64 14.46
C THR A 14 0.09 -2.24 14.05
N LEU A 15 -0.02 -3.56 14.16
CA LEU A 15 -1.23 -4.30 13.82
C LEU A 15 -1.84 -4.96 15.07
N PRO A 16 -3.16 -5.20 15.09
CA PRO A 16 -3.79 -5.95 16.17
C PRO A 16 -3.13 -7.32 16.40
N LYS A 17 -3.16 -7.78 17.65
CA LYS A 17 -2.65 -9.11 18.01
C LYS A 17 -3.30 -10.18 17.13
N GLY A 18 -2.48 -11.09 16.59
CA GLY A 18 -2.93 -12.16 15.71
C GLY A 18 -3.10 -11.79 14.24
N ALA A 19 -2.90 -10.52 13.84
CA ALA A 19 -3.01 -10.11 12.44
C ALA A 19 -2.11 -10.92 11.51
N LYS A 20 -0.86 -11.20 11.91
CA LYS A 20 0.07 -12.04 11.14
C LYS A 20 -0.45 -13.46 10.93
N ALA A 21 -0.97 -14.09 11.99
CA ALA A 21 -1.53 -15.44 11.90
C ALA A 21 -2.76 -15.48 11.00
N ARG A 22 -3.63 -14.46 11.06
CA ARG A 22 -4.78 -14.33 10.16
C ARG A 22 -4.36 -14.15 8.70
N MET A 23 -3.29 -13.40 8.45
CA MET A 23 -2.70 -13.27 7.11
C MET A 23 -2.15 -14.60 6.63
N ASP A 24 -1.36 -15.29 7.46
CA ASP A 24 -0.72 -16.56 7.08
C ASP A 24 -1.77 -17.66 6.82
N ALA A 25 -2.90 -17.63 7.53
CA ALA A 25 -3.99 -18.60 7.36
C ALA A 25 -4.73 -18.49 6.01
N VAL A 26 -4.62 -17.37 5.31
CA VAL A 26 -5.28 -17.16 3.99
C VAL A 26 -4.31 -17.27 2.81
N LEU A 27 -3.01 -17.43 3.08
CA LEU A 27 -2.01 -17.62 2.04
C LEU A 27 -2.06 -19.06 1.51
N GLN A 28 -1.92 -19.20 0.20
CA GLN A 28 -1.72 -20.50 -0.42
C GLN A 28 -0.26 -20.96 -0.27
N GLN A 29 -0.02 -22.25 -0.48
CA GLN A 29 1.32 -22.80 -0.40
C GLN A 29 2.26 -22.11 -1.41
N GLY A 30 3.37 -21.55 -0.91
CA GLY A 30 4.34 -20.83 -1.72
C GLY A 30 4.07 -19.33 -1.88
N GLU A 31 2.94 -18.82 -1.38
CA GLU A 31 2.66 -17.38 -1.43
C GLU A 31 3.46 -16.59 -0.39
N CYS A 32 3.93 -15.41 -0.78
CA CYS A 32 4.65 -14.50 0.09
C CYS A 32 3.70 -13.48 0.72
N ARG A 33 3.61 -13.47 2.06
CA ARG A 33 2.81 -12.49 2.82
C ARG A 33 3.07 -11.04 2.40
N LEU A 34 4.33 -10.67 2.16
CA LEU A 34 4.67 -9.29 1.75
C LEU A 34 4.09 -8.92 0.38
N ASN A 35 4.01 -9.87 -0.54
CA ASN A 35 3.42 -9.62 -1.85
C ASN A 35 1.91 -9.41 -1.74
N MET A 36 1.21 -10.21 -0.91
CA MET A 36 -0.20 -9.99 -0.60
C MET A 36 -0.44 -8.60 0.00
N ILE A 37 0.38 -8.20 0.98
CA ILE A 37 0.26 -6.87 1.63
C ILE A 37 0.48 -5.74 0.61
N ARG A 38 1.52 -5.83 -0.22
CA ARG A 38 1.81 -4.83 -1.27
C ARG A 38 0.63 -4.70 -2.25
N ALA A 39 0.15 -5.82 -2.78
CA ALA A 39 -0.96 -5.82 -3.72
C ALA A 39 -2.25 -5.24 -3.11
N ALA A 40 -2.52 -5.50 -1.83
CA ALA A 40 -3.66 -4.93 -1.13
C ALA A 40 -3.53 -3.40 -0.97
N ILE A 41 -2.33 -2.90 -0.65
CA ILE A 41 -2.04 -1.46 -0.57
C ILE A 41 -2.23 -0.82 -1.95
N ASP A 42 -1.60 -1.36 -2.99
CA ASP A 42 -1.65 -0.81 -4.35
C ASP A 42 -3.09 -0.76 -4.87
N LYS A 43 -3.88 -1.81 -4.62
CA LYS A 43 -5.29 -1.88 -5.00
C LYS A 43 -6.11 -0.77 -4.35
N GLU A 44 -5.92 -0.54 -3.04
CA GLU A 44 -6.67 0.48 -2.31
C GLU A 44 -6.24 1.90 -2.70
N VAL A 45 -4.93 2.13 -2.92
CA VAL A 45 -4.42 3.40 -3.43
C VAL A 45 -5.03 3.70 -4.79
N ALA A 46 -4.93 2.76 -5.74
CA ALA A 46 -5.49 2.93 -7.08
C ALA A 46 -7.02 3.12 -7.06
N HIS A 47 -7.72 2.46 -6.14
CA HIS A 47 -9.15 2.67 -5.95
C HIS A 47 -9.46 4.10 -5.48
N ARG A 48 -8.71 4.63 -4.51
CA ARG A 48 -8.89 6.01 -4.01
C ARG A 48 -8.48 7.07 -5.01
N GLU A 49 -7.40 6.85 -5.75
CA GLU A 49 -6.97 7.77 -6.82
C GLU A 49 -8.04 7.89 -7.92
N LYS A 50 -8.74 6.80 -8.23
CA LYS A 50 -9.88 6.81 -9.17
C LYS A 50 -11.15 7.41 -8.57
N ALA A 51 -11.38 7.21 -7.28
CA ALA A 51 -12.58 7.67 -6.59
C ALA A 51 -12.51 9.14 -6.16
N ALA A 52 -11.31 9.75 -6.15
CA ALA A 52 -11.14 11.15 -5.83
C ALA A 52 -11.48 12.03 -7.05
N PRO A 53 -12.58 12.82 -7.04
CA PRO A 53 -12.53 14.10 -7.76
C PRO A 53 -11.46 14.95 -7.06
N ASN A 54 -10.66 15.68 -7.84
CA ASN A 54 -9.55 16.54 -7.41
C ASN A 54 -9.71 17.07 -5.97
N PRO A 55 -8.71 16.91 -5.09
CA PRO A 55 -8.72 17.63 -3.83
C PRO A 55 -8.76 19.12 -4.19
N THR A 56 -9.82 19.77 -3.71
CA THR A 56 -10.05 21.20 -3.66
C THR A 56 -8.74 21.98 -3.72
N GLU A 57 -8.50 22.67 -4.84
CA GLU A 57 -7.57 23.78 -4.85
C GLU A 57 -7.98 24.73 -3.71
N PRO A 58 -7.05 25.18 -2.86
CA PRO A 58 -7.37 26.24 -1.94
C PRO A 58 -7.70 27.47 -2.80
N LYS A 59 -8.95 27.94 -2.69
CA LYS A 59 -9.39 29.22 -3.25
C LYS A 59 -8.40 30.28 -2.77
N ARG A 60 -7.47 30.69 -3.63
CA ARG A 60 -6.64 31.87 -3.39
C ARG A 60 -7.55 33.06 -3.64
N ASP A 61 -8.30 33.45 -2.62
CA ASP A 61 -8.82 34.80 -2.53
C ASP A 61 -7.64 35.70 -2.18
N GLY A 62 -7.26 36.58 -3.11
CA GLY A 62 -6.14 37.52 -3.01
C GLY A 62 -5.91 38.22 -4.33
#